data_AF-A0A7W6WKR1-F1
#
_entry.id   AF-A0A7W6WKR1-F1
#
_cell.length_a   1.000
_cell.length_b   1.000
_cell.length_c   1.000
_cell.angle_alpha   90.00
_cell.angle_beta   90.00
_cell.angle_gamma   90.00
#
_symmetry.space_group_name_H-M   'P 1'
#
loop_
_entity.id
_entity.type
_entity.pdbx_description
1 polymer ?
#
loop_
_entity_poly.entity_id
_entity_poly.type
_entity_poly.pdbx_seq_one_letter_code
_entity_poly.pdbx_strand_id
1 'polypeptide(L)' 'MDAIRNSTPDQIRAMIRDSAHGAVRRLTDPRTGDVYCWPAEQATHAVGAAELCIPYDRPPGAGDVLTLDNG' A
#
# COMPACT_ATOMS: atom_id res chain seq x y z
N MET A 1 7.17 6.60 6.96
CA MET A 1 7.08 6.00 5.61
C MET A 1 6.53 7.03 4.63
N ASP A 2 6.97 7.02 3.37
CA ASP A 2 6.46 7.90 2.31
C ASP A 2 5.29 7.26 1.55
N ALA A 3 4.16 7.11 2.24
CA ALA A 3 2.93 6.59 1.62
C ALA A 3 2.29 7.63 0.70
N ILE A 4 1.92 7.23 -0.51
CA ILE A 4 1.12 8.08 -1.40
C ILE A 4 -0.37 7.81 -1.13
N ARG A 5 -1.11 8.89 -0.83
CA ARG A 5 -2.56 8.86 -0.63
C ARG A 5 -3.28 8.95 -1.98
N ASN A 6 -4.28 8.10 -2.18
CA ASN A 6 -5.10 7.96 -3.37
C ASN A 6 -4.28 7.91 -4.66
N SER A 7 -3.25 7.06 -4.68
CA SER A 7 -2.39 6.86 -5.84
C SER A 7 -3.20 6.51 -7.09
N THR A 8 -2.86 7.14 -8.21
CA THR A 8 -3.42 6.77 -9.51
C THR A 8 -2.83 5.43 -9.99
N PRO A 9 -3.49 4.72 -10.94
CA PRO A 9 -2.94 3.50 -11.51
C PRO A 9 -1.51 3.65 -12.06
N ASP A 10 -1.21 4.76 -12.74
CA ASP A 10 0.14 5.06 -13.23
C ASP A 10 1.17 5.23 -12.10
N GLN A 11 0.79 5.89 -10.99
CA GLN A 11 1.66 6.03 -9.82
C GLN A 11 1.92 4.68 -9.14
N ILE A 12 0.89 3.83 -9.05
CA ILE A 12 1.03 2.47 -8.52
C ILE A 12 1.99 1.67 -9.41
N ARG A 13 1.81 1.71 -10.74
CA ARG A 13 2.70 1.03 -11.69
C ARG A 13 4.14 1.53 -11.61
N ALA A 14 4.34 2.84 -11.47
CA ALA A 14 5.66 3.42 -11.27
C ALA A 14 6.31 2.93 -9.96
N MET A 15 5.58 2.95 -8.84
CA MET A 15 6.07 2.41 -7.56
C MET A 15 6.37 0.91 -7.63
N ILE A 16 5.54 0.11 -8.31
CA ILE A 16 5.80 -1.32 -8.45
C ILE A 16 7.09 -1.56 -9.23
N ARG A 17 7.35 -0.78 -10.29
CA ARG A 17 8.60 -0.88 -11.06
C ARG A 17 9.83 -0.43 -10.29
N ASP A 18 9.66 0.55 -9.40
CA ASP A 18 10.75 1.10 -8.58
C ASP A 18 11.03 0.24 -7.33
N SER A 19 10.03 -0.51 -6.84
CA SER A 19 10.17 -1.42 -5.71
C SER A 19 11.12 -2.58 -6.04
N ALA A 20 12.08 -2.85 -5.14
CA ALA A 20 13.00 -3.98 -5.26
C ALA A 20 12.29 -5.35 -5.26
N HIS A 21 11.07 -5.42 -4.71
CA HIS A 21 10.27 -6.63 -4.67
C HIS A 21 9.26 -6.74 -5.81
N GLY A 22 9.17 -5.73 -6.69
CA GLY A 22 8.14 -5.69 -7.73
C GLY A 22 6.72 -5.69 -7.15
N ALA A 23 6.55 -5.09 -5.97
CA ALA A 23 5.29 -5.10 -5.24
C ALA A 23 5.07 -3.80 -4.45
N VAL A 24 3.82 -3.39 -4.35
CA VAL A 24 3.37 -2.25 -3.56
C VAL A 24 2.40 -2.75 -2.51
N ARG A 25 2.52 -2.25 -1.29
CA ARG A 25 1.54 -2.46 -0.23
C ARG A 25 0.49 -1.37 -0.32
N ARG A 26 -0.76 -1.79 -0.17
CA ARG A 26 -1.94 -0.95 -0.15
C ARG A 26 -2.64 -1.09 1.19
N LEU A 27 -3.10 0.02 1.74
CA LEU A 27 -3.95 0.04 2.92
C LEU A 27 -5.09 1.04 2.71
N THR A 28 -6.32 0.62 3.02
CA THR A 28 -7.49 1.49 2.93
C THR A 28 -7.90 1.94 4.33
N ASP A 29 -8.01 3.24 4.55
CA ASP A 29 -8.57 3.79 5.79
C ASP A 29 -10.10 3.60 5.76
N PRO A 30 -10.69 2.79 6.66
CA PRO A 30 -12.13 2.59 6.71
C PRO A 30 -12.91 3.82 7.18
N ARG A 31 -12.24 4.80 7.82
CA ARG A 31 -12.89 6.03 8.32
C ARG A 31 -13.13 7.04 7.21
N THR A 32 -12.20 7.15 6.28
CA THR A 32 -12.23 8.16 5.20
C THR A 32 -12.44 7.56 3.82
N GLY A 33 -12.19 6.26 3.65
CA GLY A 33 -12.15 5.58 2.36
C GLY A 33 -10.86 5.81 1.57
N ASP A 34 -9.88 6.52 2.14
CA ASP A 34 -8.62 6.81 1.46
C ASP A 34 -7.75 5.56 1.31
N VAL A 35 -7.04 5.50 0.19
CA VAL A 35 -6.12 4.40 -0.12
C VAL A 35 -4.69 4.91 -0.03
N TYR A 36 -3.87 4.26 0.78
CA TYR A 36 -2.46 4.56 0.94
C TYR A 36 -1.63 3.45 0.29
N CYS A 37 -0.68 3.84 -0.56
CA CYS A 37 0.20 2.91 -1.27
C CYS A 37 1.67 3.25 -1.00
N TRP A 38 2.50 2.22 -0.85
CA TRP A 38 3.95 2.37 -0.68
C TRP A 38 4.70 1.13 -1.17
N PRO A 39 5.99 1.23 -1.54
CA PRO A 39 6.81 0.09 -1.92
C PRO A 39 6.89 -0.97 -0.82
N ALA A 40 6.80 -2.26 -1.19
CA ALA A 40 6.71 -3.35 -0.22
C ALA A 40 7.94 -3.48 0.71
N GLU A 41 9.10 -2.97 0.32
CA GLU A 41 10.30 -2.98 1.18
C GLU A 41 10.26 -1.95 2.32
N GLN A 42 9.49 -0.85 2.19
CA GLN A 42 9.59 0.26 3.13
C GLN A 42 9.04 -0.08 4.51
N ALA A 43 7.86 -0.70 4.56
CA ALA A 43 7.20 -1.04 5.80
C ALA A 43 6.14 -2.12 5.61
N THR A 44 5.90 -2.95 6.64
CA THR A 44 4.77 -3.90 6.67
C THR A 44 3.43 -3.18 6.78
N HIS A 45 2.33 -3.86 6.45
CA HIS A 45 0.99 -3.31 6.63
C HIS A 45 0.73 -2.87 8.08
N ALA A 46 1.19 -3.65 9.06
CA ALA A 46 1.06 -3.30 10.47
C ALA A 46 1.82 -2.01 10.81
N VAL A 47 3.05 -1.84 10.30
CA VAL A 47 3.84 -0.62 10.50
C VAL A 47 3.20 0.56 9.79
N GLY A 48 2.82 0.41 8.52
CA GLY A 48 2.16 1.47 7.75
C GLY A 48 0.83 1.90 8.38
N ALA A 49 0.04 0.96 8.89
CA ALA A 49 -1.19 1.26 9.61
C ALA A 49 -0.94 2.02 10.91
N ALA A 50 0.09 1.63 11.68
CA ALA A 50 0.47 2.32 12.90
C ALA A 50 0.93 3.75 12.62
N GLU A 51 1.76 3.97 11.59
CA GLU A 51 2.22 5.32 11.20
C GLU A 51 1.08 6.19 10.67
N LEU A 52 0.13 5.60 9.94
CA LEU A 52 -1.02 6.31 9.37
C LEU A 52 -2.21 6.41 10.35
N CYS A 53 -2.09 5.87 11.57
CA CYS A 53 -3.17 5.79 12.55
C CYS A 53 -4.45 5.10 12.02
N ILE A 54 -4.28 4.16 11.09
CA ILE A 54 -5.37 3.38 10.47
C ILE A 54 -5.61 2.12 11.32
N PRO A 55 -6.86 1.81 11.70
CA PRO A 55 -7.16 0.59 12.43
C PRO A 55 -6.81 -0.64 11.59
N TYR A 56 -5.96 -1.51 12.14
CA TYR A 56 -5.46 -2.72 11.49
C TYR A 56 -5.79 -3.96 12.32
N ASP A 57 -7.02 -4.45 12.14
CA ASP A 57 -7.56 -5.58 12.92
C ASP A 57 -7.45 -6.92 12.18
N ARG A 58 -6.98 -6.91 10.92
CA ARG A 58 -6.87 -8.10 10.08
C ARG A 58 -5.53 -8.17 9.34
N PRO A 59 -5.01 -9.39 9.08
CA PRO A 59 -3.86 -9.56 8.18
C PRO A 59 -4.19 -9.06 6.76
N PRO A 60 -3.17 -8.72 5.95
CA PRO A 60 -3.39 -8.20 4.62
C PRO A 60 -3.97 -9.31 3.73
N GLY A 61 -5.07 -9.02 3.04
CA GLY A 61 -5.68 -9.91 2.07
C GLY A 61 -4.99 -9.81 0.70
N ALA A 62 -5.42 -10.65 -0.24
CA ALA A 62 -4.86 -10.68 -1.60
C ALA A 62 -4.93 -9.33 -2.35
N GLY A 63 -5.84 -8.44 -1.98
CA GLY A 63 -5.97 -7.10 -2.56
C GLY A 63 -5.15 -6.00 -1.87
N ASP A 64 -4.41 -6.32 -0.80
CA ASP A 64 -3.61 -5.37 -0.03
C ASP A 64 -2.13 -5.38 -0.47
N VAL A 65 -1.74 -6.28 -1.38
CA VAL A 65 -0.44 -6.28 -2.07
C VAL A 65 -0.70 -6.21 -3.57
N LEU A 66 -0.19 -5.17 -4.22
CA LEU A 66 -0.31 -4.94 -5.66
C LEU A 66 0.99 -5.31 -6.36
N THR A 67 0.89 -6.09 -7.42
CA THR A 67 2.00 -6.41 -8.33
C THR A 67 1.59 -6.05 -9.76
N LEU A 68 2.53 -6.05 -10.72
CA LEU A 68 2.23 -5.74 -12.12
C LEU A 68 1.18 -6.69 -12.75
N ASP A 69 0.98 -7.87 -12.17
CA ASP A 69 0.00 -8.86 -12.63
C ASP A 69 -1.45 -8.51 -12.22
N ASN A 70 -1.63 -7.71 -11.18
CA ASN A 70 -2.94 -7.35 -10.61
C ASN A 70 -3.20 -5.81 -10.57
N GLY A 71 -2.48 -5.02 -11.39
CA GLY A 71 -2.44 -3.55 -11.33
C GLY A 71 -2.95 -2.77 -12.54
#